data_AF-A0A972R242-F1
#
_entry.id   AF-A0A972R242-F1
#
_cell.length_a   1.000
_cell.length_b   1.000
_cell.length_c   1.000
_cell.angle_alpha   90.00
_cell.angle_beta   90.00
_cell.angle_gamma   90.00
#
_symmetry.space_group_name_H-M   'P 1'
#
loop_
_entity.id
_entity.type
_entity.pdbx_description
1 polymer ?
#
loop_
_entity_poly.entity_id
_entity_poly.type
_entity_poly.pdbx_seq_one_letter_code
_entity_poly.pdbx_strand_id
1 'polypeptide(L)'
;MIEINLLPSTQKKRKKEMRLPPTMFIAIGGGLLLLLFLTTVGLAVGVRMQKGSLRKTKESIEQIKLESEKIAIRKKEEEKLKKRMAIIKKLMDNRILWAKKLNRLSNLVLPRIWLTSLSIEGKSEQDKSGNRETTQKTTKKITNKTTNKTTGKFLVIKGVAASTTGETGGLKLVGDFMDKLKNDPSFYGDFTSIQQYGSLRWRQSGGVEAMYFELRCRFKEGR
;
A
#
# COMPACT_ATOMS: atom_id res chain seq x y z
N MET A 1 -114.07 23.22 48.50
CA MET A 1 -113.38 24.01 47.46
C MET A 1 -112.73 23.01 46.52
N ILE A 2 -113.14 23.01 45.25
CA ILE A 2 -112.79 22.01 44.24
C ILE A 2 -111.59 22.56 43.48
N GLU A 3 -110.47 21.85 43.45
CA GLU A 3 -109.40 22.10 42.48
C GLU A 3 -109.55 21.12 41.32
N ILE A 4 -109.94 21.68 40.18
CA ILE A 4 -110.24 20.99 38.93
C ILE A 4 -108.93 20.89 38.15
N ASN A 5 -108.40 19.67 38.00
CA ASN A 5 -107.29 19.39 37.09
C ASN A 5 -107.84 19.33 35.65
N LEU A 6 -107.73 20.44 34.91
CA LEU A 6 -108.28 20.66 33.57
C LEU A 6 -107.35 20.23 32.42
N LEU A 7 -106.55 19.18 32.59
CA LEU A 7 -105.78 18.60 31.48
C LEU A 7 -106.27 17.19 31.15
N PRO A 8 -106.90 16.97 29.97
CA PRO A 8 -107.38 15.66 29.59
C PRO A 8 -106.20 14.69 29.48
N SER A 9 -106.27 13.59 30.22
CA SER A 9 -105.24 12.55 30.31
C SER A 9 -105.07 11.72 29.02
N THR A 10 -105.73 12.12 27.93
CA THR A 10 -105.88 11.36 26.68
C THR A 10 -104.65 11.40 25.75
N GLN A 11 -103.52 12.00 26.14
CA GLN A 11 -102.27 11.93 25.37
C GLN A 11 -101.01 11.62 26.18
N LYS A 12 -101.11 10.93 27.32
CA LYS A 12 -99.94 10.22 27.83
C LYS A 12 -99.67 9.03 26.89
N LYS A 13 -98.88 9.26 25.83
CA LYS A 13 -98.26 8.19 25.04
C LYS A 13 -97.57 7.26 26.04
N ARG A 14 -98.21 6.12 26.33
CA ARG A 14 -97.58 5.05 27.08
C ARG A 14 -96.26 4.80 26.36
N LYS A 15 -95.14 5.04 27.04
CA LYS A 15 -93.87 4.45 26.63
C LYS A 15 -94.19 2.97 26.54
N LYS A 16 -94.37 2.45 25.32
CA LYS A 16 -94.39 1.02 25.10
C LYS A 16 -93.02 0.59 25.57
N GLU A 17 -92.95 0.08 26.79
CA GLU A 17 -91.84 -0.76 27.18
C GLU A 17 -91.83 -1.85 26.13
N MET A 18 -90.94 -1.71 25.16
CA MET A 18 -90.63 -2.77 24.23
C MET A 18 -90.06 -3.88 25.09
N ARG A 19 -90.95 -4.74 25.59
CA ARG A 19 -90.62 -6.05 26.14
C ARG A 19 -90.17 -6.88 24.95
N LEU A 20 -88.95 -6.60 24.50
CA LEU A 20 -88.24 -7.45 23.56
C LEU A 20 -88.18 -8.83 24.22
N PRO A 21 -88.61 -9.89 23.52
CA PRO A 21 -88.59 -11.22 24.09
C PRO A 21 -87.16 -11.59 24.49
N PRO A 22 -86.94 -12.24 25.66
CA PRO A 22 -85.60 -12.57 26.16
C PRO A 22 -84.72 -13.31 25.14
N THR A 23 -85.34 -14.07 24.24
CA THR A 23 -84.68 -14.78 23.14
C THR A 23 -83.97 -13.85 22.15
N MET A 24 -84.47 -12.63 21.93
CA MET A 24 -83.87 -11.65 21.02
C MET A 24 -82.61 -11.03 21.61
N PHE A 25 -82.55 -10.81 22.94
CA PHE A 25 -81.33 -10.36 23.61
C PHE A 25 -80.23 -11.42 23.60
N ILE A 26 -80.59 -12.69 23.76
CA ILE A 26 -79.64 -13.81 23.68
C ILE A 26 -79.11 -13.94 22.24
N ALA A 27 -79.95 -13.79 21.23
CA ALA A 27 -79.54 -13.84 19.83
C ALA A 27 -78.60 -12.67 19.45
N ILE A 28 -78.93 -11.45 19.87
CA ILE A 28 -78.10 -10.26 19.61
C ILE A 28 -76.77 -10.35 20.38
N GLY A 29 -76.81 -10.73 21.67
CA GLY A 29 -75.61 -10.88 22.49
C GLY A 29 -74.69 -12.00 22.00
N GLY A 30 -75.25 -13.14 21.61
CA GLY A 30 -74.52 -14.26 21.03
C GLY A 30 -73.89 -13.91 19.69
N GLY A 31 -74.62 -13.20 18.81
CA GLY A 31 -74.10 -12.72 17.54
C GLY A 31 -72.94 -11.73 17.71
N LEU A 32 -73.06 -10.81 18.68
CA LEU A 32 -72.00 -9.84 18.99
C LEU A 32 -70.73 -10.51 19.53
N LEU A 33 -70.89 -11.49 20.43
CA LEU A 33 -69.78 -12.29 20.97
C LEU A 33 -69.07 -13.10 19.87
N LEU A 34 -69.84 -13.71 18.97
CA LEU A 34 -69.29 -14.50 17.87
C LEU A 34 -68.51 -13.61 16.88
N LEU A 35 -68.99 -12.41 16.62
CA LEU A 35 -68.31 -11.43 15.75
C LEU A 35 -67.02 -10.88 16.41
N LEU A 36 -67.04 -10.65 17.73
CA LEU A 36 -65.83 -10.31 18.50
C LEU A 36 -64.80 -11.45 18.51
N PHE A 37 -65.27 -12.69 18.60
CA PHE A 37 -64.39 -13.87 18.55
C PHE A 37 -63.75 -14.02 17.15
N LEU A 38 -64.54 -13.87 16.09
CA LEU A 38 -64.04 -13.93 14.71
C LEU A 38 -63.00 -12.85 14.41
N THR A 39 -63.22 -11.62 14.88
CA THR A 39 -62.27 -10.51 14.66
C THR A 39 -60.96 -10.72 15.43
N THR A 40 -61.01 -11.19 16.67
CA THR A 40 -59.80 -11.48 17.47
C THR A 40 -58.99 -12.64 16.89
N VAL A 41 -59.64 -13.72 16.42
CA VAL A 41 -58.97 -14.83 15.75
C VAL A 41 -58.35 -14.39 14.42
N GLY A 42 -59.07 -13.61 13.61
CA GLY A 42 -58.57 -13.07 12.35
C GLY A 42 -57.31 -12.22 12.51
N LEU A 43 -57.31 -11.31 13.48
CA LEU A 43 -56.13 -10.51 13.84
C LEU A 43 -54.96 -11.39 14.34
N ALA A 44 -55.24 -12.38 15.19
CA ALA A 44 -54.22 -13.28 15.71
C ALA A 44 -53.53 -14.11 14.60
N VAL A 45 -54.30 -14.60 13.62
CA VAL A 45 -53.75 -15.31 12.46
C VAL A 45 -52.94 -14.36 11.57
N GLY A 46 -53.44 -13.15 11.29
CA GLY A 46 -52.73 -12.14 10.50
C GLY A 46 -51.38 -11.76 11.11
N VAL A 47 -51.33 -11.53 12.43
CA VAL A 47 -50.09 -11.20 13.15
C VAL A 47 -49.11 -12.39 13.15
N ARG A 48 -49.59 -13.64 13.25
CA ARG A 48 -48.73 -14.83 13.17
C ARG A 48 -48.12 -15.00 11.78
N MET A 49 -48.88 -14.75 10.71
CA MET A 49 -48.35 -14.82 9.34
C MET A 49 -47.27 -13.77 9.09
N GLN A 50 -47.48 -12.52 9.53
CA GLN A 50 -46.48 -11.45 9.39
C GLN A 50 -45.20 -11.70 10.21
N LYS A 51 -45.32 -12.24 11.43
CA LYS A 51 -44.15 -12.67 12.23
C LYS A 51 -43.37 -13.80 11.55
N GLY A 52 -44.06 -14.72 10.86
CA GLY A 52 -43.44 -15.79 10.09
C GLY A 52 -42.58 -15.27 8.94
N SER A 53 -43.05 -14.25 8.19
CA SER A 53 -42.26 -13.60 7.15
C SER A 53 -41.06 -12.84 7.71
N LEU A 54 -41.21 -12.14 8.84
CA LEU A 54 -40.09 -11.42 9.48
C LEU A 54 -38.98 -12.36 9.95
N ARG A 55 -39.32 -13.58 10.40
CA ARG A 55 -38.32 -14.58 10.82
C ARG A 55 -37.50 -15.08 9.63
N LYS A 56 -38.16 -15.39 8.51
CA LYS A 56 -37.48 -15.81 7.26
C LYS A 56 -36.60 -14.72 6.67
N THR A 57 -37.06 -13.46 6.69
CA THR A 57 -36.24 -12.33 6.22
C THR A 57 -35.04 -12.09 7.14
N LYS A 58 -35.19 -12.26 8.46
CA LYS A 58 -34.09 -12.14 9.43
C LYS A 58 -33.03 -13.23 9.24
N GLU A 59 -33.45 -14.48 9.05
CA GLU A 59 -32.57 -15.61 8.75
C GLU A 59 -31.81 -15.39 7.42
N SER A 60 -32.48 -14.86 6.40
CA SER A 60 -31.84 -14.54 5.11
C SER A 60 -30.82 -13.40 5.22
N ILE A 61 -31.10 -12.36 6.02
CA ILE A 61 -30.14 -11.27 6.30
C ILE A 61 -28.90 -11.78 7.03
N GLU A 62 -29.06 -12.75 7.93
CA GLU A 62 -27.96 -13.33 8.70
C GLU A 62 -27.04 -14.19 7.83
N GLN A 63 -27.62 -14.97 6.90
CA GLN A 63 -26.86 -15.70 5.89
C GLN A 63 -26.10 -14.77 4.94
N ILE A 64 -26.74 -13.69 4.47
CA ILE A 64 -26.09 -12.69 3.60
C ILE A 64 -24.95 -11.97 4.35
N LYS A 65 -25.10 -11.69 5.66
CA LYS A 65 -24.02 -11.13 6.47
C LYS A 65 -22.81 -12.07 6.53
N LEU A 66 -23.02 -13.36 6.76
CA LEU A 66 -21.94 -14.36 6.76
C LEU A 66 -21.22 -14.45 5.42
N GLU A 67 -21.94 -14.35 4.30
CA GLU A 67 -21.35 -14.30 2.97
C GLU A 67 -20.56 -13.00 2.74
N SER A 68 -21.08 -11.86 3.21
CA SER A 68 -20.40 -10.57 3.12
C SER A 68 -19.09 -10.54 3.92
N GLU A 69 -19.03 -11.22 5.06
CA GLU A 69 -17.82 -11.34 5.87
C GLU A 69 -16.75 -12.21 5.17
N LYS A 70 -17.17 -13.32 4.55
CA LYS A 70 -16.29 -14.14 3.70
C LYS A 70 -15.74 -13.33 2.51
N ILE A 71 -16.57 -12.50 1.89
CA ILE A 71 -16.16 -11.60 0.80
C ILE A 71 -15.18 -10.53 1.32
N ALA A 72 -15.40 -9.98 2.52
CA ALA A 72 -14.49 -9.01 3.13
C ALA A 72 -13.11 -9.62 3.44
N ILE A 73 -13.06 -10.86 3.91
CA ILE A 73 -11.81 -11.59 4.14
C ILE A 73 -11.07 -11.82 2.81
N ARG A 74 -11.77 -12.31 1.78
CA ARG A 74 -11.18 -12.50 0.43
C ARG A 74 -10.64 -11.18 -0.15
N LYS A 75 -11.39 -10.08 -0.03
CA LYS A 75 -10.91 -8.75 -0.45
C LYS A 75 -9.64 -8.33 0.30
N LYS A 76 -9.56 -8.57 1.62
CA LYS A 76 -8.35 -8.29 2.41
C LYS A 76 -7.17 -9.14 1.94
N GLU A 77 -7.39 -10.40 1.59
CA GLU A 77 -6.35 -11.28 1.03
C GLU A 77 -5.88 -10.80 -0.34
N GLU A 78 -6.80 -10.40 -1.23
CA GLU A 78 -6.47 -9.80 -2.52
C GLU A 78 -5.64 -8.52 -2.37
N GLU A 79 -5.99 -7.64 -1.43
CA GLU A 79 -5.19 -6.44 -1.17
C GLU A 79 -3.78 -6.78 -0.66
N LYS A 80 -3.66 -7.77 0.24
CA LYS A 80 -2.35 -8.24 0.70
C LYS A 80 -1.53 -8.80 -0.45
N LEU A 81 -2.13 -9.60 -1.33
CA LEU A 81 -1.50 -10.14 -2.53
C LEU A 81 -1.06 -9.04 -3.48
N LYS A 82 -1.92 -8.06 -3.78
CA LYS A 82 -1.59 -6.89 -4.62
C LYS A 82 -0.43 -6.09 -4.04
N LYS A 83 -0.40 -5.86 -2.73
CA LYS A 83 0.72 -5.20 -2.04
C LYS A 83 2.02 -5.98 -2.19
N ARG A 84 1.98 -7.30 -1.99
CA ARG A 84 3.15 -8.18 -2.19
C ARG A 84 3.63 -8.15 -3.63
N MET A 85 2.73 -8.23 -4.61
CA MET A 85 3.06 -8.13 -6.03
C MET A 85 3.66 -6.76 -6.38
N ALA A 86 3.13 -5.67 -5.85
CA ALA A 86 3.68 -4.33 -6.05
C ALA A 86 5.11 -4.20 -5.49
N ILE A 87 5.38 -4.78 -4.31
CA ILE A 87 6.72 -4.84 -3.74
C ILE A 87 7.64 -5.66 -4.63
N ILE A 88 7.21 -6.86 -5.05
CA ILE A 88 8.01 -7.74 -5.93
C ILE A 88 8.32 -7.03 -7.25
N LYS A 89 7.32 -6.38 -7.88
CA LYS A 89 7.51 -5.62 -9.11
C LYS A 89 8.52 -4.50 -8.92
N LYS A 90 8.41 -3.73 -7.82
CA LYS A 90 9.37 -2.69 -7.47
C LYS A 90 10.79 -3.24 -7.24
N LEU A 91 10.90 -4.42 -6.64
CA LEU A 91 12.19 -5.10 -6.45
C LEU A 91 12.77 -5.65 -7.76
N MET A 92 11.92 -6.13 -8.67
CA MET A 92 12.31 -6.63 -9.99
C MET A 92 12.75 -5.51 -10.93
N ASP A 93 11.97 -4.43 -11.01
CA ASP A 93 12.26 -3.28 -11.88
C ASP A 93 13.54 -2.55 -11.46
N ASN A 94 13.86 -2.59 -10.16
CA ASN A 94 15.07 -1.98 -9.61
C ASN A 94 16.28 -2.94 -9.61
N ARG A 95 16.13 -4.20 -10.06
CA ARG A 95 17.21 -5.19 -10.01
C ARG A 95 18.21 -4.96 -11.15
N ILE A 96 19.43 -4.61 -10.78
CA ILE A 96 20.56 -4.55 -11.71
C ILE A 96 21.02 -5.98 -12.02
N LEU A 97 21.03 -6.35 -13.30
CA LEU A 97 21.57 -7.63 -13.79
C LEU A 97 23.10 -7.60 -13.76
N TRP A 98 23.67 -7.71 -12.56
CA TRP A 98 25.11 -7.59 -12.32
C TRP A 98 25.97 -8.51 -13.18
N ALA A 99 25.54 -9.75 -13.42
CA ALA A 99 26.27 -10.65 -14.32
C ALA A 99 26.42 -10.06 -15.73
N LYS A 100 25.33 -9.51 -16.30
CA LYS A 100 25.36 -8.87 -17.62
C LYS A 100 26.18 -7.58 -17.60
N LYS A 101 26.06 -6.77 -16.53
CA LYS A 101 26.83 -5.53 -16.37
C LYS A 101 28.33 -5.78 -16.23
N LEU A 102 28.72 -6.77 -15.43
CA LEU A 102 30.11 -7.16 -15.23
C LEU A 102 30.71 -7.71 -16.51
N ASN A 103 29.97 -8.57 -17.23
CA ASN A 103 30.40 -9.05 -18.53
C ASN A 103 30.58 -7.89 -19.52
N ARG A 104 29.64 -6.93 -19.55
CA ARG A 104 29.77 -5.75 -20.42
C ARG A 104 30.95 -4.87 -20.02
N LEU A 105 31.13 -4.63 -18.72
CA LEU A 105 32.27 -3.90 -18.17
C LEU A 105 33.59 -4.54 -18.61
N SER A 106 33.73 -5.85 -18.47
CA SER A 106 34.92 -6.61 -18.90
C SER A 106 35.24 -6.41 -20.38
N ASN A 107 34.21 -6.35 -21.24
CA ASN A 107 34.37 -6.12 -22.68
C ASN A 107 34.70 -4.67 -23.04
N LEU A 108 34.42 -3.71 -22.15
CA LEU A 108 34.68 -2.28 -22.35
C LEU A 108 36.06 -1.84 -21.81
N VAL A 109 36.71 -2.67 -20.99
CA VAL A 109 38.06 -2.40 -20.48
C VAL A 109 39.04 -2.29 -21.65
N LEU A 110 39.77 -1.18 -21.71
CA LEU A 110 40.79 -0.94 -22.71
C LEU A 110 42.05 -1.79 -22.44
N PRO A 111 42.81 -2.16 -23.48
CA PRO A 111 44.16 -2.68 -23.29
C PRO A 111 44.97 -1.73 -22.39
N ARG A 112 45.78 -2.28 -21.48
CA ARG A 112 46.59 -1.54 -20.49
C ARG A 112 45.80 -0.92 -19.32
N ILE A 113 44.52 -1.26 -19.18
CA ILE A 113 43.74 -0.97 -17.97
C ILE A 113 43.46 -2.28 -17.23
N TRP A 114 43.68 -2.29 -15.93
CA TRP A 114 43.31 -3.38 -15.04
C TRP A 114 42.39 -2.87 -13.94
N LEU A 115 41.25 -3.54 -13.75
CA LEU A 115 40.33 -3.24 -12.66
C LEU A 115 40.81 -3.97 -11.40
N THR A 116 40.91 -3.27 -10.28
CA THR A 116 41.39 -3.81 -9.00
C THR A 116 40.28 -4.00 -7.99
N SER A 117 39.26 -3.13 -8.03
CA SER A 117 38.15 -3.22 -7.10
C SER A 117 36.88 -2.67 -7.73
N LEU A 118 35.77 -3.33 -7.42
CA LEU A 118 34.43 -2.89 -7.76
C LEU A 118 33.60 -2.94 -6.48
N SER A 119 33.07 -1.80 -6.03
CA SER A 119 32.26 -1.73 -4.83
C SER A 119 31.02 -0.86 -5.03
N ILE A 120 29.96 -1.17 -4.29
CA ILE A 120 28.75 -0.35 -4.24
C ILE A 120 28.80 0.42 -2.93
N GLU A 121 28.93 1.73 -3.01
CA GLU A 121 28.92 2.63 -1.86
C GLU A 121 27.51 3.22 -1.74
N GLY A 122 26.78 2.85 -0.68
CA GLY A 122 25.50 3.43 -0.33
C GLY A 122 25.59 4.08 1.04
N LYS A 123 25.11 5.31 1.17
CA LYS A 123 24.99 5.93 2.49
C LYS A 123 23.72 5.39 3.14
N SER A 124 23.81 4.24 3.81
CA SER A 124 22.77 3.76 4.72
C SER A 124 22.76 4.67 5.95
N GLU A 125 21.57 5.13 6.36
CA GLU A 125 21.39 5.96 7.56
C GLU A 125 21.47 5.13 8.86
N GLN A 126 21.84 3.85 8.75
CA GLN A 126 22.06 2.92 9.85
C GLN A 126 23.46 2.33 9.73
N ASP A 127 24.46 3.09 10.17
CA ASP A 127 25.76 2.60 10.65
C ASP A 127 26.39 3.70 11.51
N LYS A 128 25.78 3.90 12.69
CA LYS A 128 26.37 4.60 13.83
C LYS A 128 26.18 3.75 15.08
N SER A 129 26.74 2.55 15.08
CA SER A 129 27.06 1.81 16.30
C SER A 129 28.10 0.77 15.96
N GLY A 130 29.31 0.93 16.49
CA GLY A 130 30.42 0.04 16.19
C GLY A 130 31.77 0.69 16.45
N ASN A 131 31.96 1.12 17.69
CA ASN A 131 33.22 1.59 18.23
C ASN A 131 34.32 0.55 18.02
N ARG A 132 35.43 0.93 17.37
CA ARG A 132 36.78 0.43 17.69
C ARG A 132 37.82 1.41 17.15
N GLU A 133 38.23 2.29 18.06
CA GLU A 133 39.48 3.03 17.99
C GLU A 133 40.67 2.09 17.81
N THR A 134 41.58 2.42 16.90
CA THR A 134 43.01 2.49 17.25
C THR A 134 43.74 3.44 16.28
N THR A 135 43.93 4.67 16.77
CA THR A 135 45.19 5.44 16.80
C THR A 135 46.22 5.21 15.69
N GLN A 136 46.47 6.25 14.87
CA GLN A 136 47.67 7.08 15.00
C GLN A 136 47.64 8.35 14.11
N LYS A 137 48.07 9.45 14.73
CA LYS A 137 48.09 10.84 14.29
C LYS A 137 49.18 11.08 13.24
N THR A 138 48.96 11.95 12.25
CA THR A 138 49.69 13.23 12.14
C THR A 138 49.15 14.18 11.04
N THR A 139 48.75 15.36 11.50
CA THR A 139 48.95 16.71 10.93
C THR A 139 48.17 17.22 9.69
N LYS A 140 47.08 17.94 9.99
CA LYS A 140 46.58 19.23 9.42
C LYS A 140 47.18 19.72 8.07
N LYS A 141 46.31 19.99 7.09
CA LYS A 141 45.78 21.36 6.78
C LYS A 141 44.71 21.32 5.66
N ILE A 142 43.46 21.47 6.10
CA ILE A 142 42.36 22.25 5.52
C ILE A 142 42.42 22.51 4.00
N THR A 143 41.54 21.83 3.27
CA THR A 143 40.79 22.50 2.20
C THR A 143 39.35 22.07 2.31
N ASN A 144 38.53 23.00 2.80
CA ASN A 144 37.09 22.88 2.86
C ASN A 144 36.57 22.72 1.44
N LYS A 145 36.14 21.52 1.07
CA LYS A 145 35.21 21.35 -0.04
C LYS A 145 33.93 20.78 0.52
N THR A 146 33.00 21.72 0.76
CA THR A 146 31.56 21.55 0.92
C THR A 146 31.07 20.35 0.13
N THR A 147 30.98 19.19 0.80
CA THR A 147 30.34 18.02 0.21
C THR A 147 28.87 18.16 0.51
N ASN A 148 28.13 18.75 -0.43
CA ASN A 148 26.69 18.61 -0.49
C ASN A 148 26.38 17.12 -0.36
N LYS A 149 25.78 16.76 0.78
CA LYS A 149 25.44 15.39 1.21
C LYS A 149 24.47 14.80 0.20
N THR A 150 25.01 14.27 -0.89
CA THR A 150 24.25 13.65 -1.95
C THR A 150 23.97 12.22 -1.50
N THR A 151 22.77 11.99 -0.99
CA THR A 151 22.21 10.68 -0.63
C THR A 151 21.98 9.87 -1.90
N GLY A 152 23.06 9.37 -2.51
CA GLY A 152 23.04 8.50 -3.68
C GLY A 152 23.74 7.19 -3.39
N LYS A 153 23.28 6.12 -4.05
CA LYS A 153 24.10 4.91 -4.23
C LYS A 153 25.08 5.17 -5.36
N PHE A 154 26.32 4.74 -5.19
CA PHE A 154 27.39 4.88 -6.18
C PHE A 154 28.01 3.51 -6.46
N LEU A 155 28.31 3.23 -7.72
CA LEU A 155 29.25 2.19 -8.10
C LEU A 155 30.65 2.80 -8.18
N VAL A 156 31.56 2.29 -7.37
CA VAL A 156 32.96 2.72 -7.33
C VAL A 156 33.79 1.68 -8.07
N ILE A 157 34.46 2.11 -9.14
CA ILE A 157 35.35 1.29 -9.94
C ILE A 157 36.78 1.79 -9.70
N LYS A 158 37.66 0.94 -9.20
CA LYS A 158 39.07 1.24 -9.02
C LYS A 158 39.89 0.41 -10.00
N GLY A 159 40.94 1.02 -10.51
CA GLY A 159 41.81 0.36 -11.45
C GLY A 159 43.16 1.04 -11.59
N VAL A 160 43.98 0.44 -12.45
CA VAL A 160 45.32 0.90 -12.81
C VAL A 160 45.39 1.01 -14.32
N ALA A 161 45.84 2.16 -14.83
CA ALA A 161 46.20 2.33 -16.23
C ALA A 161 47.72 2.36 -16.36
N ALA A 162 48.29 1.48 -17.18
CA ALA A 162 49.72 1.47 -17.47
C ALA A 162 50.03 2.23 -18.75
N SER A 163 50.91 3.20 -18.64
CA SER A 163 51.39 4.03 -19.75
C SER A 163 52.90 3.97 -19.83
N THR A 164 53.41 3.95 -21.06
CA THR A 164 54.84 4.10 -21.38
C THR A 164 55.18 5.55 -21.74
N THR A 165 54.16 6.42 -21.84
CA THR A 165 54.25 7.76 -22.44
C THR A 165 54.20 8.89 -21.40
N GLY A 166 54.50 8.60 -20.14
CA GLY A 166 54.42 9.58 -19.05
C GLY A 166 52.99 9.82 -18.52
N GLU A 167 52.85 10.78 -17.61
CA GLU A 167 51.62 11.16 -16.90
C GLU A 167 50.44 11.47 -17.85
N THR A 168 50.72 12.05 -19.02
CA THR A 168 49.69 12.40 -20.01
C THR A 168 49.05 11.17 -20.67
N GLY A 169 49.81 10.09 -20.85
CA GLY A 169 49.32 8.85 -21.46
C GLY A 169 48.35 8.09 -20.54
N GLY A 170 48.61 8.08 -19.23
CA GLY A 170 47.71 7.46 -18.25
C GLY A 170 46.36 8.19 -18.19
N LEU A 171 46.38 9.53 -18.16
CA LEU A 171 45.16 10.32 -18.11
C LEU A 171 44.31 10.13 -19.38
N LYS A 172 44.95 10.08 -20.55
CA LYS A 172 44.27 9.82 -21.82
C LYS A 172 43.59 8.45 -21.83
N LEU A 173 44.29 7.40 -21.38
CA LEU A 173 43.71 6.05 -21.30
C LEU A 173 42.48 5.98 -20.38
N VAL A 174 42.53 6.66 -19.23
CA VAL A 174 41.39 6.73 -18.30
C VAL A 174 40.24 7.54 -18.91
N GLY A 175 40.55 8.64 -19.62
CA GLY A 175 39.57 9.42 -20.37
C GLY A 175 38.86 8.60 -21.45
N ASP A 176 39.64 7.95 -22.32
CA ASP A 176 39.11 7.08 -23.39
C ASP A 176 38.26 5.93 -22.82
N PHE A 177 38.67 5.36 -21.69
CA PHE A 177 37.88 4.35 -20.98
C PHE A 177 36.57 4.92 -20.44
N MET A 178 36.60 6.08 -19.80
CA MET A 178 35.41 6.76 -19.30
C MET A 178 34.44 7.08 -20.45
N ASP A 179 34.94 7.51 -21.60
CA ASP A 179 34.12 7.82 -22.77
C ASP A 179 33.51 6.55 -23.37
N LYS A 180 34.25 5.44 -23.44
CA LYS A 180 33.67 4.13 -23.81
C LYS A 180 32.55 3.68 -22.87
N LEU A 181 32.71 3.91 -21.56
CA LEU A 181 31.66 3.58 -20.59
C LEU A 181 30.41 4.45 -20.76
N LYS A 182 30.57 5.74 -21.08
CA LYS A 182 29.46 6.67 -21.33
C LYS A 182 28.73 6.39 -22.63
N ASN A 183 29.48 6.01 -23.67
CA ASN A 183 28.95 5.76 -25.00
C ASN A 183 28.25 4.39 -25.13
N ASP A 184 28.42 3.47 -24.17
CA ASP A 184 27.72 2.18 -24.17
C ASP A 184 26.34 2.29 -23.49
N PRO A 185 25.22 2.19 -24.25
CA PRO A 185 23.88 2.34 -23.67
C PRO A 185 23.54 1.22 -22.68
N SER A 186 24.08 0.03 -22.93
CA SER A 186 23.87 -1.15 -22.09
C SER A 186 24.51 -1.00 -20.71
N PHE A 187 25.60 -0.24 -20.59
CA PHE A 187 26.27 0.06 -19.33
C PHE A 187 25.75 1.36 -18.72
N TYR A 188 25.79 2.48 -19.46
CA TYR A 188 25.41 3.81 -18.95
C TYR A 188 23.91 3.95 -18.63
N GLY A 189 23.05 3.10 -19.20
CA GLY A 189 21.60 3.15 -18.99
C GLY A 189 21.13 3.14 -17.53
N ASP A 190 21.95 2.63 -16.60
CA ASP A 190 21.63 2.50 -15.17
C ASP A 190 22.18 3.66 -14.32
N PHE A 191 23.00 4.54 -14.92
CA PHE A 191 23.73 5.58 -14.22
C PHE A 191 23.33 6.98 -14.71
N THR A 192 23.29 7.95 -13.80
CA THR A 192 23.03 9.37 -14.13
C THR A 192 24.32 10.08 -14.49
N SER A 193 25.43 9.73 -13.84
CA SER A 193 26.72 10.35 -14.10
C SER A 193 27.85 9.36 -13.83
N ILE A 194 28.93 9.50 -14.59
CA ILE A 194 30.22 8.84 -14.35
C ILE A 194 31.22 9.96 -14.17
N GLN A 195 31.83 10.03 -12.99
CA GLN A 195 32.83 11.04 -12.65
C GLN A 195 34.08 10.37 -12.11
N GLN A 196 35.24 10.90 -12.47
CA GLN A 196 36.48 10.56 -11.81
C GLN A 196 36.50 11.19 -10.41
N TYR A 197 36.90 10.42 -9.41
CA TYR A 197 36.93 10.87 -8.02
C TYR A 197 38.32 10.63 -7.40
N GLY A 198 38.78 11.58 -6.60
CA GLY A 198 40.02 11.46 -5.82
C GLY A 198 41.28 11.92 -6.56
N SER A 199 42.39 11.96 -5.81
CA SER A 199 43.72 12.25 -6.35
C SER A 199 44.29 11.03 -7.07
N LEU A 200 44.75 11.25 -8.29
CA LEU A 200 45.47 10.27 -9.08
C LEU A 200 46.79 9.95 -8.38
N ARG A 201 47.03 8.66 -8.10
CA ARG A 201 48.30 8.21 -7.54
C ARG A 201 49.10 7.59 -8.67
N TRP A 202 50.33 8.06 -8.81
CA TRP A 202 51.28 7.55 -9.80
C TRP A 202 52.30 6.66 -9.10
N ARG A 203 52.67 5.57 -9.75
CA ARG A 203 53.79 4.74 -9.33
C ARG A 203 54.61 4.34 -10.54
N GLN A 204 55.89 4.67 -10.53
CA GLN A 204 56.83 4.24 -11.55
C GLN A 204 57.54 2.97 -11.08
N SER A 205 57.55 1.94 -11.91
CA SER A 205 58.31 0.71 -11.64
C SER A 205 58.77 0.11 -12.97
N GLY A 206 60.07 -0.10 -13.13
CA GLY A 206 60.64 -0.77 -14.30
C GLY A 206 60.40 -0.05 -15.65
N GLY A 207 60.36 1.29 -15.67
CA GLY A 207 60.13 2.07 -16.91
C GLY A 207 58.67 2.13 -17.36
N VAL A 208 57.75 1.52 -16.62
CA VAL A 208 56.30 1.65 -16.82
C VAL A 208 55.72 2.54 -15.74
N GLU A 209 54.88 3.48 -16.15
CA GLU A 209 54.16 4.35 -15.24
C GLU A 209 52.73 3.82 -15.04
N ALA A 210 52.38 3.58 -13.78
CA ALA A 210 51.08 3.06 -13.37
C ALA A 210 50.26 4.17 -12.71
N MET A 211 49.10 4.48 -13.30
CA MET A 211 48.14 5.45 -12.80
C MET A 211 46.99 4.75 -12.09
N TYR A 212 46.85 4.97 -10.79
CA TYR A 212 45.68 4.51 -10.05
C TYR A 212 44.52 5.49 -10.21
N PHE A 213 43.37 4.98 -10.62
CA PHE A 213 42.15 5.77 -10.80
C PHE A 213 40.97 5.20 -10.01
N GLU A 214 40.04 6.08 -9.65
CA GLU A 214 38.74 5.76 -9.07
C GLU A 214 37.65 6.48 -9.87
N LEU A 215 36.69 5.70 -10.40
CA LEU A 215 35.49 6.20 -11.07
C LEU A 215 34.29 5.98 -10.16
N ARG A 216 33.47 7.01 -9.99
CA ARG A 216 32.19 6.94 -9.29
C ARG A 216 31.05 7.09 -10.28
N CYS A 217 30.24 6.05 -10.38
CA CYS A 217 29.05 6.03 -11.22
C CYS A 217 27.82 6.16 -10.31
N ARG A 218 27.04 7.24 -10.45
CA ARG A 218 25.82 7.46 -9.66
C ARG A 218 24.66 6.68 -10.26
N PHE A 219 23.97 5.85 -9.48
CA PHE A 219 22.77 5.17 -9.97
C PHE A 219 21.62 6.16 -10.21
N LYS A 220 20.79 5.86 -11.22
CA LYS A 220 19.52 6.58 -11.44
C LYS A 220 18.57 6.35 -10.26
N GLU A 221 17.76 7.35 -9.94
CA GLU A 221 16.75 7.21 -8.88
C GLU A 221 15.81 6.04 -9.19
N GLY A 222 15.64 5.14 -8.24
CA GLY A 222 14.91 3.90 -8.44
C GLY A 222 15.74 2.72 -8.95
N ARG A 223 17.08 2.70 -8.83
CA ARG A 223 17.89 1.47 -8.95
C ARG A 223 18.75 1.17 -7.71
#